data_AF-A0A816RKF7-F1
#
_entry.id   AF-A0A816RKF7-F1
#
_cell.length_a   1.000
_cell.length_b   1.000
_cell.length_c   1.000
_cell.angle_alpha   90.00
_cell.angle_beta   90.00
_cell.angle_gamma   90.00
#
_symmetry.space_group_name_H-M   'P 1'
#
loop_
_entity.id
_entity.type
_entity.pdbx_description
1 polymer ?
#
loop_
_entity_poly.entity_id
_entity_poly.type
_entity_poly.pdbx_seq_one_letter_code
_entity_poly.pdbx_strand_id
1 'polypeptide(L)'
;NSNGALKTSVYHEEAAEPYVVPFGSDHPDHVFRNIIGTAITRAVRYSTILSQFEEEIRQMKLMFLYNGYPPRHIDRRLTKLFSKYLSKHFILPMLYNSGDFGYFRHQLLSTSTHAEYDKTTDNLVIYNQTRDKNMQNQIMKPVDNNELRARKRLIIHQRHEKRLGSTHRHVHELWSRTFHQTEIMNTVLIIEIYLNHNLKQELMAKMIKHIPGARSDQQSKTQPETGKQTQSSSRAS
;
A
#
# COMPACT_ATOMS: atom_id res chain seq x y z
N ASN A 1 -33.32 -8.01 7.48
CA ASN A 1 -32.74 -8.66 8.68
C ASN A 1 -33.56 -9.89 8.99
N SER A 2 -32.99 -11.09 8.94
CA SER A 2 -33.69 -12.32 9.34
C SER A 2 -32.81 -13.02 10.36
N ASN A 3 -33.32 -13.20 11.58
CA ASN A 3 -32.61 -13.79 12.72
C ASN A 3 -31.40 -12.98 13.21
N GLY A 4 -31.47 -11.63 13.19
CA GLY A 4 -30.40 -10.76 13.69
C GLY A 4 -29.13 -10.71 12.84
N ALA A 5 -29.06 -11.48 11.74
CA ALA A 5 -27.96 -11.42 10.79
C ALA A 5 -28.26 -10.43 9.64
N LEU A 6 -27.32 -9.51 9.41
CA LEU A 6 -27.32 -8.63 8.25
C LEU A 6 -27.19 -9.47 6.99
N LYS A 7 -28.23 -9.44 6.14
CA LYS A 7 -28.20 -10.01 4.79
C LYS A 7 -27.65 -8.94 3.84
N THR A 8 -26.51 -9.23 3.24
CA THR A 8 -25.95 -8.40 2.17
C THR A 8 -26.16 -9.09 0.83
N SER A 9 -26.38 -8.30 -0.22
CA SER A 9 -26.33 -8.72 -1.62
C SER A 9 -25.49 -7.70 -2.39
N VAL A 10 -24.88 -8.11 -3.50
CA VAL A 10 -24.23 -7.16 -4.40
C VAL A 10 -25.31 -6.45 -5.19
N TYR A 11 -25.30 -5.12 -5.14
CA TYR A 11 -26.07 -4.32 -6.08
C TYR A 11 -25.23 -4.11 -7.34
N HIS A 12 -25.79 -4.48 -8.49
CA HIS A 12 -25.20 -4.20 -9.80
C HIS A 12 -25.95 -3.00 -10.37
N GLU A 13 -25.23 -1.90 -10.58
CA GLU A 13 -25.80 -0.74 -11.24
C GLU A 13 -25.88 -1.03 -12.75
N GLU A 14 -27.08 -0.96 -13.32
CA GLU A 14 -27.32 -1.29 -14.74
C GLU A 14 -26.50 -0.41 -15.69
N ALA A 15 -26.16 0.80 -15.27
CA ALA A 15 -25.34 1.76 -16.02
C ALA A 15 -23.84 1.63 -15.74
N ALA A 16 -23.43 0.90 -14.71
CA ALA A 16 -22.01 0.63 -14.48
C ALA A 16 -21.59 -0.42 -15.50
N GLU A 17 -21.00 0.05 -16.61
CA GLU A 17 -20.55 -0.84 -17.66
C GLU A 17 -19.63 -1.92 -17.07
N PRO A 18 -19.86 -3.20 -17.40
CA PRO A 18 -19.13 -4.33 -16.83
C PRO A 18 -17.73 -4.45 -17.44
N TYR A 19 -17.04 -3.32 -17.65
CA TYR A 19 -15.74 -3.29 -18.28
C TYR A 19 -14.68 -3.60 -17.24
N VAL A 20 -14.28 -4.86 -17.24
CA VAL A 20 -12.95 -5.25 -16.79
C VAL A 20 -11.96 -5.04 -17.92
N VAL A 21 -10.67 -5.10 -17.62
CA VAL A 21 -9.62 -5.02 -18.65
C VAL A 21 -9.88 -6.08 -19.75
N PRO A 22 -10.06 -5.70 -21.03
CA PRO A 22 -10.30 -6.65 -22.12
C PRO A 22 -9.16 -7.65 -22.27
N PHE A 23 -9.48 -8.91 -22.58
CA PHE A 23 -8.46 -9.98 -22.63
C PHE A 23 -7.39 -9.76 -23.71
N GLY A 24 -7.73 -9.05 -24.80
CA GLY A 24 -6.80 -8.71 -25.88
C GLY A 24 -5.96 -7.45 -25.65
N SER A 25 -6.07 -6.81 -24.49
CA SER A 25 -5.27 -5.63 -24.17
C SER A 25 -3.81 -5.99 -23.86
N ASP A 26 -2.89 -5.04 -24.04
CA ASP A 26 -1.46 -5.21 -23.77
C ASP A 26 -1.16 -5.13 -22.26
N HIS A 27 -1.66 -6.12 -21.52
CA HIS A 27 -1.40 -6.28 -20.10
C HIS A 27 -0.69 -7.62 -19.85
N PRO A 28 0.19 -7.68 -18.83
CA PRO A 28 0.85 -8.93 -18.48
C PRO A 28 -0.14 -9.96 -17.94
N ASP A 29 0.12 -11.26 -18.18
CA ASP A 29 -0.83 -12.35 -17.84
C ASP A 29 -1.30 -12.32 -16.39
N HIS A 30 -0.44 -11.89 -15.44
CA HIS A 30 -0.80 -11.80 -14.03
C HIS A 30 -1.96 -10.84 -13.74
N VAL A 31 -2.17 -9.79 -14.55
CA VAL A 31 -3.31 -8.87 -14.41
C VAL A 31 -4.62 -9.62 -14.67
N PHE A 32 -4.71 -10.34 -15.78
CA PHE A 32 -5.89 -11.15 -16.12
C PHE A 32 -6.18 -12.22 -15.06
N ARG A 33 -5.14 -12.83 -14.49
CA ARG A 33 -5.27 -13.77 -13.38
C ARG A 33 -5.87 -13.11 -12.14
N ASN A 34 -5.35 -11.94 -11.79
CA ASN A 34 -5.73 -11.23 -10.57
C ASN A 34 -7.15 -10.68 -10.66
N ILE A 35 -7.58 -10.21 -11.83
CA ILE A 35 -8.95 -9.71 -12.04
C ILE A 35 -9.97 -10.80 -11.72
N ILE A 36 -9.81 -12.01 -12.27
CA ILE A 36 -10.70 -13.14 -11.99
C ILE A 36 -10.68 -13.50 -10.50
N GLY A 37 -9.48 -13.62 -9.90
CA GLY A 37 -9.34 -13.96 -8.49
C GLY A 37 -9.99 -12.93 -7.55
N THR A 38 -9.88 -11.65 -7.90
CA THR A 38 -10.47 -10.53 -7.16
C THR A 38 -11.98 -10.54 -7.28
N ALA A 39 -12.51 -10.75 -8.48
CA ALA A 39 -13.95 -10.85 -8.72
C ALA A 39 -14.58 -12.00 -7.90
N ILE A 40 -13.95 -13.17 -7.89
CA ILE A 40 -14.41 -14.33 -7.09
C ILE A 40 -14.37 -14.00 -5.59
N THR A 41 -13.27 -13.43 -5.10
CA THR A 41 -13.13 -13.04 -3.70
C THR A 41 -14.21 -12.04 -3.28
N ARG A 42 -14.53 -11.09 -4.16
CA ARG A 42 -15.61 -10.12 -3.99
C ARG A 42 -16.98 -10.81 -3.92
N ALA A 43 -17.27 -11.73 -4.85
CA ALA A 43 -18.52 -12.48 -4.87
C ALA A 43 -18.73 -13.26 -3.56
N VAL A 44 -17.69 -13.93 -3.05
CA VAL A 44 -17.73 -14.66 -1.77
C VAL A 44 -17.98 -13.73 -0.58
N ARG A 45 -17.32 -12.56 -0.57
CA ARG A 45 -17.45 -11.58 0.52
C ARG A 45 -18.87 -11.06 0.64
N TYR A 46 -19.50 -10.73 -0.48
CA TYR A 46 -20.81 -10.08 -0.50
C TYR A 46 -22.00 -11.04 -0.54
N SER A 47 -21.78 -12.29 -0.95
CA SER A 47 -22.83 -13.31 -0.94
C SER A 47 -22.96 -13.90 0.47
N THR A 48 -24.16 -13.84 1.03
CA THR A 48 -24.46 -14.43 2.34
C THR A 48 -24.95 -15.86 2.19
N ILE A 49 -25.67 -16.15 1.10
CA ILE A 49 -26.25 -17.46 0.80
C ILE A 49 -25.71 -18.00 -0.52
N LEU A 50 -25.76 -19.32 -0.67
CA LEU A 50 -25.25 -20.03 -1.84
C LEU A 50 -25.87 -19.53 -3.15
N SER A 51 -27.20 -19.36 -3.21
CA SER A 51 -27.87 -18.92 -4.44
C SER A 51 -27.43 -17.53 -4.92
N GLN A 52 -27.14 -16.62 -4.00
CA GLN A 52 -26.55 -15.31 -4.35
C GLN A 52 -25.15 -15.47 -4.92
N PHE A 53 -24.35 -16.35 -4.33
CA PHE A 53 -23.00 -16.62 -4.81
C PHE A 53 -23.00 -17.25 -6.21
N GLU A 54 -23.89 -18.20 -6.47
CA GLU A 54 -24.05 -18.82 -7.79
C GLU A 54 -24.45 -17.80 -8.84
N GLU A 55 -25.38 -16.90 -8.50
CA GLU A 55 -25.78 -15.80 -9.37
C GLU A 55 -24.61 -14.85 -9.66
N GLU A 56 -23.84 -14.45 -8.65
CA GLU A 56 -22.64 -13.62 -8.83
C GLU A 56 -21.60 -14.31 -9.74
N ILE A 57 -21.38 -15.61 -9.58
CA ILE A 57 -20.47 -16.37 -10.44
C ILE A 57 -20.97 -16.41 -11.87
N ARG A 58 -22.28 -16.57 -12.08
CA ARG A 58 -22.91 -16.56 -13.41
C ARG A 58 -22.73 -15.20 -14.08
N GLN A 59 -23.04 -14.11 -13.38
CA GLN A 59 -22.88 -12.73 -13.87
C GLN A 59 -21.43 -12.42 -14.20
N MET A 60 -20.50 -12.82 -13.32
CA MET A 60 -19.08 -12.65 -13.53
C MET A 60 -18.57 -13.42 -14.75
N LYS A 61 -19.02 -14.66 -14.96
CA LYS A 61 -18.69 -15.42 -16.17
C LYS A 61 -19.15 -14.70 -17.43
N LEU A 62 -20.40 -14.21 -17.45
CA LEU A 62 -20.94 -13.45 -18.57
C LEU A 62 -20.11 -12.18 -18.82
N MET A 63 -19.83 -11.40 -17.78
CA MET A 63 -18.97 -10.22 -17.85
C MET A 63 -17.62 -10.56 -18.50
N PHE A 64 -16.92 -11.61 -18.06
CA PHE A 64 -15.63 -11.98 -18.64
C PHE A 64 -15.74 -12.40 -20.10
N LEU A 65 -16.79 -13.13 -20.47
CA LEU A 65 -17.04 -13.51 -21.86
C LEU A 65 -17.26 -12.27 -22.75
N TYR A 66 -18.05 -11.29 -22.28
CA TYR A 66 -18.24 -10.02 -22.98
C TYR A 66 -16.93 -9.23 -23.18
N ASN A 67 -16.00 -9.33 -22.22
CA ASN A 67 -14.67 -8.71 -22.31
C ASN A 67 -13.63 -9.56 -23.08
N GLY A 68 -14.09 -10.59 -23.81
CA GLY A 68 -13.26 -11.40 -24.70
C GLY A 68 -12.41 -12.48 -24.02
N TYR A 69 -12.67 -12.80 -22.75
CA TYR A 69 -11.92 -13.86 -22.05
C TYR A 69 -12.30 -15.24 -22.58
N PRO A 70 -11.33 -16.12 -22.91
CA PRO A 70 -11.65 -17.47 -23.35
C PRO A 70 -12.38 -18.28 -22.26
N PRO A 71 -13.48 -19.00 -22.57
CA PRO A 71 -14.21 -19.81 -21.58
C PRO A 71 -13.32 -20.77 -20.79
N ARG A 72 -12.43 -21.47 -21.49
CA ARG A 72 -11.44 -22.38 -20.88
C ARG A 72 -10.50 -21.66 -19.90
N HIS A 73 -10.16 -20.40 -20.16
CA HIS A 73 -9.34 -19.62 -19.24
C HIS A 73 -10.11 -19.34 -17.95
N ILE A 74 -11.38 -18.91 -18.05
CA ILE A 74 -12.24 -18.60 -16.91
C ILE A 74 -12.44 -19.86 -16.04
N ASP A 75 -12.84 -20.98 -16.64
CA ASP A 75 -13.10 -22.22 -15.92
C ASP A 75 -11.84 -22.79 -15.25
N ARG A 76 -10.70 -22.74 -15.94
CA ARG A 76 -9.41 -23.14 -15.35
C ARG A 76 -9.06 -22.31 -14.12
N ARG A 77 -9.35 -21.00 -14.13
CA ARG A 77 -9.07 -20.11 -13.00
C ARG A 77 -10.01 -20.37 -11.83
N LEU A 78 -11.30 -20.54 -12.10
CA LEU A 78 -12.28 -20.94 -11.09
C LEU A 78 -11.86 -22.26 -10.44
N THR A 79 -11.58 -23.28 -11.24
CA THR A 79 -11.16 -24.61 -10.77
C THR A 79 -9.92 -24.51 -9.88
N LYS A 80 -8.90 -23.76 -10.33
CA LYS A 80 -7.68 -23.56 -9.54
C LYS A 80 -7.96 -22.88 -8.20
N LEU A 81 -8.83 -21.86 -8.17
CA LEU A 81 -9.17 -21.18 -6.93
C LEU A 81 -9.94 -22.11 -6.00
N PHE A 82 -10.98 -22.79 -6.47
CA PHE A 82 -11.77 -23.73 -5.67
C PHE A 82 -10.91 -24.87 -5.12
N SER A 83 -9.99 -25.43 -5.92
CA SER A 83 -9.08 -26.50 -5.46
C SER A 83 -8.14 -26.11 -4.31
N LYS A 84 -7.99 -24.80 -4.05
CA LYS A 84 -7.18 -24.30 -2.92
C LYS A 84 -7.94 -24.41 -1.59
N TYR A 85 -9.26 -24.33 -1.62
CA TYR A 85 -10.11 -24.24 -0.43
C TYR A 85 -11.03 -25.45 -0.25
N LEU A 86 -11.35 -26.15 -1.35
CA LEU A 86 -12.16 -27.36 -1.38
C LEU A 86 -11.27 -28.58 -1.61
N SER A 87 -11.73 -29.76 -1.18
CA SER A 87 -10.96 -31.00 -1.33
C SER A 87 -10.72 -31.36 -2.80
N LYS A 88 -9.64 -32.10 -3.09
CA LYS A 88 -9.24 -32.48 -4.47
C LYS A 88 -10.29 -33.29 -5.24
N HIS A 89 -11.28 -33.87 -4.57
CA HIS A 89 -12.34 -34.66 -5.19
C HIS A 89 -13.49 -33.80 -5.73
N PHE A 90 -13.40 -32.48 -5.63
CA PHE A 90 -14.43 -31.56 -6.09
C PHE A 90 -14.31 -31.29 -7.60
N ILE A 91 -15.15 -31.96 -8.40
CA ILE A 91 -15.20 -31.82 -9.86
C ILE A 91 -16.07 -30.61 -10.24
N LEU A 92 -15.46 -29.42 -10.39
CA LEU A 92 -16.05 -28.21 -11.02
C LEU A 92 -17.34 -27.64 -10.35
N PRO A 93 -17.75 -26.37 -10.62
CA PRO A 93 -17.82 -25.32 -9.60
C PRO A 93 -19.23 -25.13 -9.04
N MET A 94 -19.93 -26.20 -8.68
CA MET A 94 -21.20 -26.06 -7.98
C MET A 94 -21.04 -26.55 -6.56
N LEU A 95 -21.01 -25.60 -5.63
CA LEU A 95 -21.18 -25.88 -4.22
C LEU A 95 -22.58 -26.47 -4.06
N TYR A 96 -22.69 -27.78 -3.84
CA TYR A 96 -23.97 -28.49 -3.90
C TYR A 96 -24.89 -28.19 -2.71
N ASN A 97 -24.33 -27.66 -1.62
CA ASN A 97 -25.08 -27.34 -0.43
C ASN A 97 -24.55 -26.06 0.25
N SER A 98 -25.42 -25.44 1.05
CA SER A 98 -25.11 -24.23 1.79
C SER A 98 -24.02 -24.41 2.85
N GLY A 99 -23.80 -25.63 3.34
CA GLY A 99 -22.74 -25.97 4.30
C GLY A 99 -21.36 -25.82 3.68
N ASP A 100 -21.14 -26.38 2.49
CA ASP A 100 -19.89 -26.28 1.74
C ASP A 100 -19.56 -24.83 1.40
N PHE A 101 -20.56 -24.05 1.01
CA PHE A 101 -20.39 -22.61 0.81
C PHE A 101 -20.03 -21.88 2.09
N GLY A 102 -20.70 -22.21 3.21
CA GLY A 102 -20.38 -21.63 4.52
C GLY A 102 -18.92 -21.91 4.93
N TYR A 103 -18.47 -23.15 4.77
CA TYR A 103 -17.09 -23.54 5.03
C TYR A 103 -16.10 -22.82 4.12
N PHE A 104 -16.35 -22.84 2.80
CA PHE A 104 -15.54 -22.14 1.80
C PHE A 104 -15.42 -20.64 2.09
N ARG A 105 -16.55 -19.99 2.36
CA ARG A 105 -16.63 -18.58 2.72
C ARG A 105 -15.84 -18.30 4.00
N HIS A 106 -16.01 -19.11 5.04
CA HIS A 106 -15.26 -18.96 6.29
C HIS A 106 -13.74 -19.03 6.04
N GLN A 107 -13.26 -20.05 5.34
CA GLN A 107 -11.83 -20.21 5.01
C GLN A 107 -11.27 -19.04 4.19
N LEU A 108 -12.05 -18.54 3.23
CA LEU A 108 -11.63 -17.44 2.38
C LEU A 108 -11.61 -16.11 3.14
N LEU A 109 -12.59 -15.88 4.03
CA LEU A 109 -12.66 -14.68 4.87
C LEU A 109 -11.65 -14.68 6.02
N SER A 110 -11.27 -15.85 6.53
CA SER A 110 -10.22 -15.96 7.56
C SER A 110 -8.83 -15.76 6.98
N THR A 111 -8.66 -15.86 5.66
CA THR A 111 -7.38 -15.58 5.01
C THR A 111 -7.20 -14.07 4.89
N SER A 112 -6.26 -13.50 5.67
CA SER A 112 -5.90 -12.09 5.53
C SER A 112 -5.49 -11.79 4.09
N THR A 113 -6.08 -10.73 3.53
CA THR A 113 -5.65 -10.21 2.22
C THR A 113 -4.23 -9.68 2.31
N HIS A 114 -3.52 -9.62 1.19
CA HIS A 114 -2.19 -8.99 1.14
C HIS A 114 -2.23 -7.56 1.71
N ALA A 115 -3.26 -6.79 1.40
CA ALA A 115 -3.42 -5.45 1.95
C ALA A 115 -3.63 -5.42 3.47
N GLU A 116 -4.34 -6.41 4.04
CA GLU A 116 -4.46 -6.55 5.49
C GLU A 116 -3.13 -6.98 6.11
N TYR A 117 -2.41 -7.90 5.46
CA TYR A 117 -1.08 -8.33 5.88
C TYR A 117 -0.11 -7.15 5.91
N ASP A 118 -0.04 -6.38 4.82
CA ASP A 118 0.83 -5.21 4.70
C ASP A 118 0.51 -4.16 5.78
N LYS A 119 -0.77 -3.91 6.05
CA LYS A 119 -1.21 -3.04 7.15
C LYS A 119 -0.77 -3.58 8.52
N THR A 120 -0.89 -4.88 8.75
CA THR A 120 -0.46 -5.47 10.03
C THR A 120 1.06 -5.39 10.21
N THR A 121 1.85 -5.59 9.14
CA THR A 121 3.30 -5.43 9.19
C THR A 121 3.71 -3.98 9.40
N ASP A 122 3.05 -3.04 8.73
CA ASP A 122 3.31 -1.60 8.89
C ASP A 122 3.02 -1.15 10.34
N ASN A 123 1.89 -1.59 10.89
CA ASN A 123 1.53 -1.31 12.29
C ASN A 123 2.54 -1.89 13.28
N LEU A 124 3.07 -3.09 13.02
CA LEU A 124 4.08 -3.72 13.87
C LEU A 124 5.41 -2.95 13.82
N VAL A 125 5.82 -2.49 12.63
CA VAL A 125 7.01 -1.66 12.47
C VAL A 125 6.86 -0.34 13.23
N ILE A 126 5.71 0.33 13.12
CA ILE A 126 5.42 1.56 13.85
C ILE A 126 5.45 1.33 15.36
N TYR A 127 4.82 0.25 15.83
CA TYR A 127 4.80 -0.11 17.26
C TYR A 127 6.21 -0.30 17.83
N ASN A 128 7.06 -1.06 17.14
CA ASN A 128 8.44 -1.30 17.57
C ASN A 128 9.27 -0.01 17.56
N GLN A 129 9.13 0.84 16.53
CA GLN A 129 9.80 2.13 16.49
C GLN A 129 9.37 3.07 17.64
N THR A 130 8.10 3.09 18.00
CA THR A 130 7.61 3.88 19.14
C THR A 130 8.13 3.32 20.47
N ARG A 131 8.20 1.98 20.60
CA ARG A 131 8.76 1.33 21.79
C ARG A 131 10.25 1.69 21.97
N ASP A 132 11.05 1.60 20.92
CA ASP A 132 12.49 1.89 20.99
C ASP A 132 12.76 3.37 21.32
N LYS A 133 11.98 4.29 20.73
CA LYS A 133 12.04 5.73 21.07
C LYS A 133 11.71 5.98 22.55
N ASN A 134 10.69 5.29 23.08
CA ASN A 134 10.32 5.41 24.49
C ASN A 134 11.40 4.85 25.43
N MET A 135 12.09 3.76 25.06
CA MET A 135 13.21 3.23 25.84
C MET A 135 14.44 4.15 25.79
N GLN A 136 14.74 4.77 24.64
CA GLN A 136 15.82 5.76 24.54
C GLN A 136 15.53 7.02 25.38
N ASN A 137 14.28 7.49 25.39
CA ASN A 137 13.88 8.63 26.21
C ASN A 137 13.94 8.35 27.72
N GLN A 138 13.82 7.09 28.16
CA GLN A 138 14.00 6.72 29.57
C GLN A 138 15.47 6.66 30.01
N ILE A 139 16.41 6.52 29.08
CA ILE A 139 17.85 6.36 29.39
C ILE A 139 18.59 7.71 29.33
N MET A 140 18.02 8.75 28.72
CA MET A 140 18.65 10.08 28.60
C MET A 140 17.97 11.18 29.44
N LYS A 141 18.42 11.28 30.70
CA LYS A 141 18.63 12.51 31.51
C LYS A 141 17.43 13.38 31.97
N PRO A 142 17.61 14.12 33.09
CA PRO A 142 16.55 14.84 33.78
C PRO A 142 16.01 16.03 32.96
N VAL A 143 14.68 16.16 33.00
CA VAL A 143 13.91 17.20 32.35
C VAL A 143 14.25 18.56 32.96
N ASP A 144 14.90 19.42 32.17
CA ASP A 144 15.00 20.85 32.47
C ASP A 144 13.67 21.51 32.06
N ASN A 145 12.95 22.06 33.05
CA ASN A 145 11.58 22.57 32.93
C ASN A 145 11.45 23.81 32.02
N ASN A 146 12.54 24.34 31.47
CA ASN A 146 12.52 25.52 30.61
C ASN A 146 12.23 25.25 29.13
N GLU A 147 12.29 24.00 28.64
CA GLU A 147 12.12 23.70 27.21
C GLU A 147 10.65 23.51 26.75
N LEU A 148 9.71 23.37 27.70
CA LEU A 148 8.28 23.21 27.39
C LEU A 148 7.61 24.46 26.76
N ARG A 149 8.26 25.63 26.78
CA ARG A 149 7.71 26.87 26.22
C ARG A 149 8.07 27.14 24.75
N ALA A 150 8.94 26.35 24.11
CA ALA A 150 9.51 26.76 22.82
C ALA A 150 8.99 26.05 21.55
N ARG A 151 8.23 24.95 21.62
CA ARG A 151 7.87 24.22 20.36
C ARG A 151 6.48 23.60 20.34
N LYS A 152 5.47 24.41 19.99
CA LYS A 152 4.29 23.89 19.27
C LYS A 152 4.65 23.77 17.79
N ARG A 153 5.30 22.66 17.41
CA ARG A 153 5.54 22.32 15.99
C ARG A 153 4.65 21.14 15.62
N LEU A 154 3.71 21.39 14.71
CA LEU A 154 2.89 20.35 14.08
C LEU A 154 3.57 19.95 12.77
N ILE A 155 3.97 18.69 12.64
CA ILE A 155 4.55 18.14 11.41
C ILE A 155 3.49 17.23 10.78
N ILE A 156 3.00 17.61 9.61
CA ILE A 156 2.02 16.82 8.85
C ILE A 156 2.77 16.16 7.69
N HIS A 157 2.82 14.83 7.70
CA HIS A 157 3.39 14.06 6.59
C HIS A 157 2.28 13.67 5.62
N GLN A 158 2.38 14.10 4.38
CA GLN A 158 1.44 13.74 3.32
C GLN A 158 2.15 12.91 2.24
N ARG A 159 1.54 11.78 1.88
CA ARG A 159 2.02 10.93 0.77
C ARG A 159 1.51 11.52 -0.55
N HIS A 160 2.42 11.79 -1.47
CA HIS A 160 2.11 12.48 -2.72
C HIS A 160 1.27 11.62 -3.67
N GLU A 161 0.12 12.17 -4.12
CA GLU A 161 -0.54 11.79 -5.38
C GLU A 161 -0.19 12.82 -6.45
N LYS A 162 0.18 12.38 -7.66
CA LYS A 162 0.71 13.22 -8.76
C LYS A 162 -0.15 14.43 -9.18
N ARG A 163 -1.38 14.54 -8.70
CA ARG A 163 -2.33 15.59 -9.08
C ARG A 163 -2.25 16.87 -8.24
N LEU A 164 -1.47 16.90 -7.16
CA LEU A 164 -1.48 18.00 -6.18
C LEU A 164 -0.30 19.00 -6.31
N GLY A 165 0.62 18.81 -7.25
CA GLY A 165 1.81 19.69 -7.40
C GLY A 165 1.49 21.18 -7.60
N SER A 166 0.30 21.54 -8.06
CA SER A 166 -0.16 22.92 -8.23
C SER A 166 -0.80 23.55 -6.98
N THR A 167 -0.94 22.80 -5.87
CA THR A 167 -1.85 23.18 -4.76
C THR A 167 -1.17 23.57 -3.45
N HIS A 168 0.10 24.00 -3.48
CA HIS A 168 0.79 24.50 -2.30
C HIS A 168 0.03 25.63 -1.57
N ARG A 169 -0.71 26.47 -2.32
CA ARG A 169 -1.56 27.54 -1.76
C ARG A 169 -2.89 27.04 -1.18
N HIS A 170 -3.40 25.89 -1.64
CA HIS A 170 -4.72 25.41 -1.22
C HIS A 170 -4.69 24.65 0.10
N VAL A 171 -3.55 24.13 0.57
CA VAL A 171 -3.50 23.40 1.85
C VAL A 171 -3.81 24.31 3.03
N HIS A 172 -3.23 25.52 3.06
CA HIS A 172 -3.56 26.51 4.08
C HIS A 172 -5.01 26.96 3.98
N GLU A 173 -5.53 27.17 2.76
CA GLU A 173 -6.92 27.57 2.55
C GLU A 173 -7.92 26.47 2.96
N LEU A 174 -7.67 25.21 2.56
CA LEU A 174 -8.46 24.04 2.97
C LEU A 174 -8.43 23.86 4.48
N TRP A 175 -7.26 24.01 5.10
CA TRP A 175 -7.14 23.91 6.55
C TRP A 175 -7.93 25.01 7.25
N SER A 176 -7.75 26.27 6.84
CA SER A 176 -8.50 27.40 7.38
C SER A 176 -10.01 27.24 7.19
N ARG A 177 -10.46 26.63 6.08
CA ARG A 177 -11.87 26.29 5.83
C ARG A 177 -12.40 25.14 6.70
N THR A 178 -11.55 24.19 7.07
CA THR A 178 -11.98 22.98 7.78
C THR A 178 -11.85 23.13 9.30
N PHE A 179 -10.88 23.91 9.76
CA PHE A 179 -10.51 24.06 11.17
C PHE A 179 -10.45 25.53 11.58
N HIS A 180 -11.60 26.20 11.57
CA HIS A 180 -11.75 27.64 11.84
C HIS A 180 -11.19 28.13 13.18
N GLN A 181 -10.92 27.23 14.13
CA GLN A 181 -10.50 27.56 15.50
C GLN A 181 -9.02 27.27 15.80
N THR A 182 -8.23 26.80 14.83
CA THR A 182 -6.79 26.54 15.05
C THR A 182 -5.93 27.65 14.43
N GLU A 183 -5.24 28.43 15.27
CA GLU A 183 -4.24 29.43 14.84
C GLU A 183 -2.95 28.76 14.33
N ILE A 184 -2.97 28.25 13.09
CA ILE A 184 -1.77 27.68 12.44
C ILE A 184 -0.85 28.76 11.85
N MET A 185 -1.26 30.02 11.80
CA MET A 185 -0.50 31.09 11.15
C MET A 185 0.92 31.30 11.73
N ASN A 186 1.17 30.87 12.97
CA ASN A 186 2.49 30.90 13.61
C ASN A 186 3.24 29.56 13.58
N THR A 187 2.69 28.54 12.92
CA THR A 187 3.31 27.22 12.80
C THR A 187 4.08 27.13 11.49
N VAL A 188 5.38 26.88 11.57
CA VAL A 188 6.22 26.63 10.39
C VAL A 188 5.76 25.31 9.76
N LEU A 189 5.02 25.40 8.65
CA LEU A 189 4.62 24.25 7.87
C LEU A 189 5.80 23.81 6.99
N ILE A 190 6.39 22.66 7.31
CA ILE A 190 7.44 22.05 6.49
C ILE A 190 6.77 20.97 5.64
N ILE A 191 6.53 21.28 4.37
CA ILE A 191 6.05 20.33 3.36
C ILE A 191 7.29 19.81 2.64
N GLU A 192 7.70 18.57 2.93
CA GLU A 192 8.77 17.92 2.17
C GLU A 192 8.17 16.95 1.16
N ILE A 193 8.53 17.16 -0.11
CA ILE A 193 8.07 16.36 -1.25
C ILE A 193 9.16 15.33 -1.54
N TYR A 194 8.85 14.03 -1.43
CA TYR A 194 9.85 12.98 -1.60
C TYR A 194 9.48 11.96 -2.71
N LEU A 195 10.46 11.70 -3.56
CA LEU A 195 10.48 10.56 -4.50
C LEU A 195 11.19 9.37 -3.83
N ASN A 196 10.58 8.20 -3.95
CA ASN A 196 10.59 7.12 -2.96
C ASN A 196 11.92 6.35 -2.75
N HIS A 197 13.04 6.69 -3.41
CA HIS A 197 14.19 5.76 -3.44
C HIS A 197 15.42 6.10 -2.57
N ASN A 198 15.59 7.36 -2.13
CA ASN A 198 16.79 7.79 -1.35
C ASN A 198 16.52 8.10 0.13
N LEU A 199 15.28 7.91 0.59
CA LEU A 199 14.79 8.38 1.89
C LEU A 199 15.60 7.85 3.07
N LYS A 200 15.95 6.56 3.07
CA LYS A 200 16.67 5.95 4.19
C LYS A 200 18.10 6.48 4.33
N GLN A 201 18.78 6.76 3.22
CA GLN A 201 20.16 7.23 3.22
C GLN A 201 20.26 8.71 3.57
N GLU A 202 19.31 9.51 3.08
CA GLU A 202 19.30 10.95 3.36
C GLU A 202 18.87 11.27 4.80
N LEU A 203 17.94 10.49 5.36
CA LEU A 203 17.58 10.56 6.78
C LEU A 203 18.79 10.22 7.68
N MET A 204 19.53 9.17 7.35
CA MET A 204 20.76 8.82 8.08
C MET A 204 21.82 9.93 7.98
N ALA A 205 22.02 10.51 6.80
CA ALA A 205 23.03 11.55 6.58
C ALA A 205 22.71 12.87 7.29
N LYS A 206 21.43 13.26 7.37
CA LYS A 206 21.01 14.51 8.05
C LYS A 206 20.93 14.35 9.58
N MET A 207 20.61 13.15 10.08
CA MET A 207 20.60 12.87 11.51
C MET A 207 21.99 13.01 12.15
N ILE A 208 23.05 12.66 11.41
CA ILE A 208 24.45 12.80 11.85
C ILE A 208 24.88 14.27 11.92
N LYS A 209 24.35 15.15 11.05
CA LYS A 209 24.74 16.57 10.97
C LYS A 209 24.13 17.45 12.07
N HIS A 210 23.10 16.99 12.77
CA HIS A 210 22.37 17.80 13.75
C HIS A 210 22.67 17.45 15.22
N ILE A 211 23.66 16.60 15.50
CA ILE A 211 24.14 16.36 16.87
C ILE A 211 25.02 17.55 17.31
N PRO A 212 24.59 18.38 18.28
CA PRO A 212 25.41 19.47 18.77
C PRO A 212 26.60 18.88 19.55
N GLY A 213 27.80 18.96 18.98
CA GLY A 213 29.04 18.48 19.60
C GLY A 213 30.00 17.74 18.68
N ALA A 214 29.56 17.30 17.49
CA ALA A 214 30.45 16.71 16.50
C ALA A 214 31.16 17.80 15.67
N ARG A 215 32.08 18.55 16.30
CA ARG A 215 33.11 19.27 15.53
C ARG A 215 34.13 18.24 15.07
N SER A 216 34.15 17.96 13.77
CA SER A 216 35.27 17.33 13.11
C SER A 216 36.42 18.34 13.07
N ASP A 217 37.31 18.28 14.06
CA ASP A 217 38.63 18.89 13.95
C ASP A 217 39.41 18.10 12.89
N GLN A 218 39.52 18.68 11.69
CA GLN A 218 40.61 18.39 10.77
C GLN A 218 40.68 19.52 9.73
N GLN A 219 41.29 20.63 10.14
CA GLN A 219 42.01 21.50 9.22
C GLN A 219 43.43 20.97 9.02
N SER A 220 43.93 21.23 7.81
CA SER A 220 45.33 21.39 7.43
C SER A 220 46.24 20.15 7.38
N LYS A 221 46.56 19.73 6.16
CA LYS A 221 47.96 19.59 5.79
C LYS A 221 48.24 20.00 4.34
N THR A 222 49.23 20.86 4.26
CA THR A 222 49.85 21.56 3.15
C THR A 222 50.49 20.61 2.12
N GLN A 223 50.50 21.07 0.87
CA GLN A 223 51.24 20.68 -0.36
C GLN A 223 52.61 19.97 -0.19
N PRO A 224 53.13 19.19 -1.19
CA PRO A 224 53.58 19.75 -2.47
C PRO A 224 53.49 18.88 -3.75
N GLU A 225 53.73 19.60 -4.85
CA GLU A 225 54.07 19.17 -6.20
C GLU A 225 55.05 17.98 -6.27
N THR A 226 54.85 17.09 -7.24
CA THR A 226 55.94 16.49 -8.03
C THR A 226 55.36 15.95 -9.33
N GLY A 227 55.86 16.46 -10.45
CA GLY A 227 55.57 15.91 -11.77
C GLY A 227 56.31 14.60 -12.04
N LYS A 228 55.88 13.87 -13.07
CA LYS A 228 56.76 13.22 -14.06
C LYS A 228 55.96 12.54 -15.18
N GLN A 229 56.32 12.98 -16.39
CA GLN A 229 56.40 12.28 -17.68
C GLN A 229 56.24 10.74 -17.69
N THR A 230 55.48 10.22 -18.65
CA THR A 230 55.79 9.00 -19.42
C THR A 230 54.97 9.06 -20.73
N GLN A 231 55.57 9.48 -21.84
CA GLN A 231 56.15 8.66 -22.92
C GLN A 231 55.17 7.81 -23.76
N SER A 232 55.21 8.17 -25.04
CA SER A 232 54.89 7.47 -26.29
C SER A 232 55.30 5.99 -26.38
N SER A 233 54.46 5.19 -27.08
CA SER A 233 54.83 4.07 -27.97
C SER A 233 53.52 3.59 -28.64
N SER A 234 53.19 3.76 -29.93
CA SER A 234 53.78 3.27 -31.20
C SER A 234 53.95 1.75 -31.33
N ARG A 235 53.03 1.10 -32.08
CA ARG A 235 53.23 0.06 -33.12
C ARG A 235 51.88 -0.62 -33.40
N ALA A 236 51.28 -0.49 -34.58
CA ALA A 236 51.66 -0.98 -35.92
C ALA A 236 51.19 -2.42 -36.17
N SER A 237 50.37 -2.51 -37.23
CA SER A 237 50.15 -3.63 -38.16
C SER A 237 49.50 -4.91 -37.64
#